data_AF-A0A9N8LV89-F1
#
_entry.id   AF-A0A9N8LV89-F1
#
_cell.length_a   1.000
_cell.length_b   1.000
_cell.length_c   1.000
_cell.angle_alpha   90.00
_cell.angle_beta   90.00
_cell.angle_gamma   90.00
#
_symmetry.space_group_name_H-M   'P 1'
#
loop_
_entity.id
_entity.type
_entity.pdbx_description
1 polymer ?
#
loop_
_entity_poly.entity_id
_entity_poly.type
_entity_poly.pdbx_seq_one_letter_code
_entity_poly.pdbx_strand_id
1 'polypeptide(L)'
;RDHPIVLVSPAFCDLTGYPQEAILQRNCRFLQGPSTSPESVQRIRDSLNTGTSSIELLLNYTRSGEPFWNLLCIIPLRDAKGRVQYFVGGQVNVTGALTSNGGLSFLLGGGRPYEKLPDPETTRR
;
A
#
# COMPACT_ATOMS: atom_id res chain seq x y z
N ARG A 1 -16.24 9.75 -2.75
CA ARG A 1 -15.77 10.41 -1.49
C ARG A 1 -14.26 10.57 -1.60
N ASP A 2 -13.61 11.42 -0.79
CA ASP A 2 -12.17 11.69 -0.93
C ASP A 2 -11.27 10.71 -0.17
N HIS A 3 -11.82 9.86 0.71
CA HIS A 3 -11.10 8.81 1.46
C HIS A 3 -9.77 9.30 2.09
N PRO A 4 -9.82 10.24 3.04
CA PRO A 4 -8.62 10.72 3.71
C PRO A 4 -7.99 9.62 4.57
N ILE A 5 -6.66 9.65 4.68
CA ILE A 5 -5.90 8.77 5.56
C ILE A 5 -6.08 9.21 7.00
N VAL A 6 -6.55 8.31 7.85
CA VAL A 6 -6.75 8.56 9.30
C VAL A 6 -5.67 7.93 10.17
N LEU A 7 -4.95 6.94 9.64
CA LEU A 7 -3.86 6.22 10.29
C LEU A 7 -2.81 5.85 9.25
N VAL A 8 -1.53 5.91 9.63
CA VAL A 8 -0.39 5.56 8.78
C VAL A 8 0.67 4.85 9.61
N SER A 9 1.36 3.89 9.00
CA SER A 9 2.45 3.17 9.66
C SER A 9 3.79 3.92 9.48
N PRO A 10 4.76 3.75 10.42
CA PRO A 10 6.11 4.30 10.25
C PRO A 10 6.77 3.83 8.94
N ALA A 11 6.61 2.54 8.60
CA ALA A 11 7.18 1.98 7.37
C ALA A 11 6.65 2.66 6.09
N PHE A 12 5.40 3.14 6.08
CA PHE A 12 4.86 3.91 4.96
C PHE A 12 5.50 5.31 4.88
N CYS A 13 5.71 5.97 6.02
CA CYS A 13 6.44 7.24 6.08
C CYS A 13 7.86 7.08 5.54
N ASP A 14 8.57 6.02 5.98
CA ASP A 14 9.93 5.71 5.54
C ASP A 14 9.99 5.43 4.03
N LEU A 15 9.07 4.59 3.52
CA LEU A 15 9.00 4.26 2.09
C LEU A 15 8.75 5.49 1.23
N THR A 16 7.85 6.37 1.65
CA THR A 16 7.38 7.49 0.82
C THR A 16 8.18 8.77 1.04
N GLY A 17 8.95 8.86 2.13
CA GLY A 17 9.67 10.06 2.55
C GLY A 17 8.76 11.19 3.06
N TYR A 18 7.46 10.92 3.27
CA TYR A 18 6.54 11.89 3.86
C TYR A 18 6.47 11.72 5.38
N PRO A 19 6.56 12.81 6.15
CA PRO A 19 6.28 12.74 7.59
C PRO A 19 4.78 12.51 7.81
N GLN A 20 4.43 11.88 8.93
CA GLN A 20 3.05 11.50 9.25
C GLN A 20 2.08 12.69 9.16
N GLU A 21 2.49 13.86 9.62
CA GLU A 21 1.67 15.09 9.63
C GLU A 21 1.33 15.56 8.22
N ALA A 22 2.19 15.27 7.23
CA ALA A 22 1.96 15.59 5.84
C ALA A 22 1.09 14.55 5.11
N ILE A 23 0.77 13.41 5.74
CA ILE A 23 -0.01 12.30 5.17
C ILE A 23 -1.44 12.31 5.71
N LEU A 24 -1.58 12.51 7.02
CA LEU A 24 -2.88 12.48 7.69
C LEU A 24 -3.85 13.49 7.05
N GLN A 25 -5.13 13.10 7.00
CA GLN A 25 -6.22 13.87 6.41
C GLN A 25 -6.12 14.14 4.91
N ARG A 26 -5.18 13.50 4.20
CA ARG A 26 -5.06 13.60 2.74
C ARG A 26 -5.39 12.27 2.09
N ASN A 27 -5.84 12.32 0.84
CA ASN A 27 -5.97 11.12 0.02
C ASN A 27 -4.59 10.64 -0.47
N CYS A 28 -4.38 9.31 -0.54
CA CYS A 28 -3.12 8.71 -0.99
C CYS A 28 -2.67 9.09 -2.42
N ARG A 29 -3.51 9.76 -3.22
CA ARG A 29 -3.17 10.18 -4.60
C ARG A 29 -1.96 11.12 -4.69
N PHE A 30 -1.48 11.69 -3.57
CA PHE A 30 -0.24 12.48 -3.58
C PHE A 30 1.00 11.66 -3.99
N LEU A 31 0.92 10.33 -3.97
CA LEU A 31 1.96 9.45 -4.49
C LEU A 31 1.90 9.25 -6.01
N GLN A 32 0.86 9.73 -6.70
CA GLN A 32 0.72 9.59 -8.15
C GLN A 32 1.53 10.68 -8.85
N GLY A 33 2.02 10.38 -10.05
CA GLY A 33 2.81 11.32 -10.84
C GLY A 33 2.64 11.11 -12.35
N PRO A 34 3.52 11.71 -13.17
CA PRO A 34 3.31 11.83 -14.62
C PRO A 34 3.14 10.51 -15.37
N SER A 35 3.79 9.43 -14.92
CA SER A 35 3.73 8.11 -15.56
C SER A 35 2.86 7.11 -14.80
N THR A 36 2.07 7.57 -13.82
CA THR A 36 1.07 6.71 -13.18
C THR A 36 -0.07 6.40 -14.16
N SER A 37 -0.36 5.13 -14.41
CA SER A 37 -1.44 4.72 -15.32
C SER A 37 -2.81 5.22 -14.84
N PRO A 38 -3.53 6.02 -15.65
CA PRO A 38 -4.86 6.48 -15.30
C PRO A 38 -5.87 5.33 -15.24
N GLU A 39 -5.67 4.24 -15.97
CA GLU A 39 -6.50 3.05 -15.93
C GLU A 39 -6.40 2.34 -14.58
N SER A 40 -5.18 2.18 -14.03
CA SER A 40 -4.99 1.64 -12.68
C SER A 40 -5.64 2.53 -11.62
N VAL A 41 -5.51 3.84 -11.74
CA VAL A 41 -6.19 4.80 -10.84
C VAL A 41 -7.71 4.68 -10.94
N GLN A 42 -8.26 4.47 -12.13
CA GLN A 42 -9.69 4.29 -12.33
C GLN A 42 -10.19 3.00 -11.67
N ARG A 43 -9.49 1.86 -11.84
CA ARG A 43 -9.86 0.60 -11.16
C ARG A 43 -9.85 0.72 -9.64
N ILE A 44 -8.85 1.40 -9.06
CA ILE A 44 -8.81 1.72 -7.64
C ILE A 44 -10.05 2.52 -7.23
N ARG A 45 -10.39 3.57 -8.00
CA ARG A 45 -11.56 4.42 -7.73
C ARG A 45 -12.86 3.62 -7.79
N ASP A 46 -13.00 2.73 -8.75
CA ASP A 46 -14.18 1.88 -8.90
C ASP A 46 -14.32 0.89 -7.72
N SER A 47 -13.22 0.31 -7.26
CA SER A 47 -13.22 -0.53 -6.05
C SER A 47 -13.59 0.24 -4.80
N LEU A 48 -13.09 1.47 -4.63
CA LEU A 48 -13.47 2.34 -3.50
C LEU A 48 -14.96 2.71 -3.54
N ASN A 49 -15.51 3.00 -4.73
CA ASN A 49 -16.91 3.35 -4.91
C ASN A 49 -17.85 2.16 -4.67
N THR A 50 -17.45 0.97 -5.13
CA THR A 50 -18.23 -0.27 -4.95
C THR A 50 -17.99 -0.93 -3.60
N GLY A 51 -17.00 -0.46 -2.84
CA GLY A 51 -16.60 -1.04 -1.57
C GLY A 51 -16.02 -2.45 -1.72
N THR A 52 -15.37 -2.74 -2.84
CA THR A 52 -14.73 -4.04 -3.12
C THR A 52 -13.23 -3.98 -2.87
N SER A 53 -12.60 -5.15 -2.72
CA SER A 53 -11.14 -5.23 -2.62
C SER A 53 -10.48 -4.98 -3.97
N SER A 54 -9.24 -4.50 -3.96
CA SER A 54 -8.45 -4.25 -5.17
C SER A 54 -6.97 -4.56 -4.92
N ILE A 55 -6.30 -5.11 -5.92
CA ILE A 55 -4.84 -5.26 -5.95
C ILE A 55 -4.36 -4.68 -7.26
N GLU A 56 -3.52 -3.65 -7.20
CA GLU A 56 -3.09 -2.90 -8.38
C GLU A 56 -1.59 -2.64 -8.32
N LEU A 57 -0.92 -2.93 -9.44
CA LEU A 57 0.46 -2.51 -9.66
C LEU A 57 0.45 -1.16 -10.37
N LEU A 58 1.02 -0.14 -9.74
CA LEU A 58 1.09 1.20 -10.31
C LEU A 58 2.40 1.90 -9.94
N LEU A 59 2.82 2.81 -10.82
CA LEU A 59 3.97 3.66 -10.55
C LEU A 59 3.57 4.77 -9.58
N ASN A 60 4.31 4.90 -8.49
CA ASN A 60 4.19 5.95 -7.50
C ASN A 60 5.51 6.69 -7.34
N TYR A 61 5.47 7.82 -6.65
CA TYR A 61 6.60 8.71 -6.46
C TYR A 61 6.75 9.06 -4.99
N THR A 62 7.98 9.02 -4.49
CA THR A 62 8.32 9.48 -3.14
C THR A 62 8.24 11.01 -3.05
N ARG A 63 8.39 11.56 -1.85
CA ARG A 63 8.42 13.01 -1.62
C ARG A 63 9.54 13.71 -2.39
N SER A 64 10.66 13.04 -2.65
CA SER A 64 11.77 13.56 -3.46
C SER A 64 11.52 13.45 -4.97
N GLY A 65 10.43 12.80 -5.39
CA GLY A 65 10.10 12.57 -6.80
C GLY A 65 10.70 11.30 -7.38
N GLU A 66 11.28 10.42 -6.57
CA GLU A 66 11.82 9.15 -7.05
C GLU A 66 10.68 8.18 -7.40
N PRO A 67 10.66 7.61 -8.62
CA PRO A 67 9.63 6.65 -9.01
C PRO A 67 9.88 5.27 -8.39
N PHE A 68 8.80 4.62 -7.94
CA PHE A 68 8.82 3.24 -7.51
C PHE A 68 7.54 2.50 -7.93
N TRP A 69 7.69 1.21 -8.25
CA TRP A 69 6.57 0.32 -8.51
C TRP A 69 5.92 -0.09 -7.19
N ASN A 70 4.69 0.37 -6.98
CA ASN A 70 3.88 0.05 -5.81
C ASN A 70 2.91 -1.07 -6.16
N LEU A 71 3.00 -2.20 -5.45
CA LEU A 71 1.90 -3.15 -5.39
C LEU A 71 0.96 -2.73 -4.27
N LEU A 72 -0.16 -2.11 -4.65
CA LEU A 72 -1.16 -1.59 -3.74
C LEU A 72 -2.29 -2.60 -3.55
N CYS A 73 -2.52 -3.01 -2.30
CA CYS A 73 -3.69 -3.78 -1.89
C CYS A 73 -4.66 -2.89 -1.10
N ILE A 74 -5.94 -2.91 -1.45
CA ILE A 74 -7.02 -2.18 -0.77
C ILE A 74 -8.06 -3.17 -0.30
N ILE A 75 -8.38 -3.15 0.99
CA ILE A 75 -9.35 -4.05 1.60
C ILE A 75 -10.41 -3.24 2.36
N PRO A 76 -11.71 -3.41 2.07
CA PRO A 76 -12.79 -2.74 2.80
C PRO A 76 -12.98 -3.39 4.18
N LEU A 77 -13.00 -2.58 5.24
CA LEU A 77 -13.40 -3.00 6.59
C LEU A 77 -14.87 -2.67 6.82
N ARG A 78 -15.66 -3.68 7.19
CA ARG A 78 -17.12 -3.58 7.30
C ARG A 78 -17.58 -3.69 8.75
N ASP A 79 -18.66 -2.99 9.07
CA ASP A 79 -19.38 -3.19 10.33
C ASP A 79 -20.23 -4.47 10.31
N ALA A 80 -20.87 -4.80 11.43
CA ALA A 80 -21.76 -5.96 11.55
C ALA A 80 -22.99 -5.91 10.62
N LYS A 81 -23.32 -4.75 10.03
CA LYS A 81 -24.40 -4.57 9.06
C LYS A 81 -23.89 -4.66 7.62
N GLY A 82 -22.61 -5.00 7.42
CA GLY A 82 -21.97 -5.11 6.11
C GLY A 82 -21.59 -3.76 5.47
N ARG A 83 -21.71 -2.64 6.19
CA ARG A 83 -21.38 -1.31 5.64
C ARG A 83 -19.90 -1.04 5.75
N VAL A 84 -19.28 -0.53 4.69
CA VAL A 84 -17.86 -0.16 4.70
C VAL A 84 -17.65 1.04 5.61
N GLN A 85 -16.84 0.85 6.66
CA GLN A 85 -16.47 1.91 7.61
C GLN A 85 -15.10 2.50 7.26
N TYR A 86 -14.15 1.65 6.86
CA TYR A 86 -12.78 2.04 6.54
C TYR A 86 -12.24 1.23 5.37
N PHE A 87 -11.10 1.66 4.84
CA PHE A 87 -10.27 0.86 3.94
C PHE A 87 -8.88 0.70 4.54
N VAL A 88 -8.32 -0.49 4.44
CA VAL A 88 -6.90 -0.74 4.71
C VAL A 88 -6.16 -0.73 3.38
N GLY A 89 -5.12 0.08 3.29
CA GLY A 89 -4.19 0.11 2.16
C GLY A 89 -2.85 -0.50 2.57
N GLY A 90 -2.38 -1.51 1.85
CA GLY A 90 -1.03 -2.05 1.97
C GLY A 90 -0.23 -1.74 0.72
N GLN A 91 0.98 -1.21 0.89
CA GLN A 91 1.89 -0.86 -0.21
C GLN A 91 3.18 -1.65 -0.09
N VAL A 92 3.61 -2.25 -1.19
CA VAL A 92 4.90 -2.94 -1.28
C VAL A 92 5.67 -2.35 -2.45
N ASN A 93 6.88 -1.86 -2.18
CA ASN A 93 7.79 -1.46 -3.25
C ASN A 93 8.36 -2.71 -3.93
N VAL A 94 7.99 -2.93 -5.19
CA VAL A 94 8.42 -4.09 -5.97
C VAL A 94 9.40 -3.73 -7.08
N THR A 95 9.93 -2.50 -7.08
CA THR A 95 10.86 -2.00 -8.11
C THR A 95 12.05 -2.93 -8.28
N GLY A 96 12.73 -3.26 -7.18
CA GLY A 96 13.89 -4.16 -7.20
C GLY A 96 13.56 -5.56 -7.74
N ALA A 97 12.38 -6.08 -7.40
CA ALA A 97 11.92 -7.39 -7.84
C ALA A 97 11.59 -7.41 -9.34
N LEU A 98 11.01 -6.33 -9.88
CA LEU A 98 10.75 -6.20 -11.32
C LEU A 98 12.03 -6.08 -12.15
N THR A 99 13.10 -5.51 -11.58
CA THR A 99 14.39 -5.36 -12.25
C THR A 99 15.32 -6.57 -12.08
N SER A 100 15.00 -7.50 -11.18
CA SER A 100 15.86 -8.65 -10.86
C SER A 100 15.46 -9.89 -11.67
N ASN A 101 16.44 -10.73 -12.02
CA ASN A 101 16.21 -11.99 -12.75
C ASN A 101 15.27 -12.98 -12.03
N GLY A 102 15.03 -12.81 -10.72
CA GLY A 102 14.09 -13.60 -9.91
C GLY A 102 12.64 -13.10 -9.92
N GLY A 103 12.36 -11.94 -10.52
CA GLY A 103 11.02 -11.39 -10.71
C GLY A 103 10.19 -11.21 -9.42
N LEU A 104 8.87 -11.28 -9.57
CA LEU A 104 7.88 -11.17 -8.49
C LEU A 104 7.62 -12.50 -7.75
N SER A 105 8.54 -13.45 -7.81
CA SER A 105 8.40 -14.80 -7.23
C SER A 105 8.11 -14.80 -5.71
N PHE A 106 8.61 -13.79 -4.99
CA PHE A 106 8.35 -13.60 -3.56
C PHE A 106 6.86 -13.37 -3.23
N LEU A 107 6.07 -12.82 -4.16
CA LEU A 107 4.62 -12.63 -3.99
C LEU A 107 3.82 -13.91 -4.24
N LEU A 108 4.41 -14.87 -4.95
CA LEU A 108 3.76 -16.12 -5.36
C LEU A 108 4.10 -17.29 -4.42
N GLY A 109 4.68 -17.01 -3.25
CA GLY A 109 5.05 -18.05 -2.28
C GLY A 109 6.35 -18.80 -2.61
N GLY A 110 7.15 -18.30 -3.55
CA GLY A 110 8.41 -18.92 -3.97
C GLY A 110 9.66 -18.48 -3.20
N GLY A 111 9.68 -18.58 -1.86
CA GLY A 111 10.88 -18.52 -0.96
C GLY A 111 11.70 -17.20 -0.95
N ARG A 112 12.11 -16.60 0.17
CA ARG A 112 12.48 -17.12 1.51
C ARG A 112 11.75 -16.38 2.65
N PRO A 113 11.73 -16.98 3.85
CA PRO A 113 10.65 -16.81 4.80
C PRO A 113 10.71 -15.46 5.49
N TYR A 114 9.54 -14.99 5.89
CA TYR A 114 9.35 -14.27 7.14
C TYR A 114 10.34 -14.82 8.18
N GLU A 115 11.46 -14.12 8.43
CA GLU A 115 12.24 -14.41 9.62
C GLU A 115 11.28 -14.19 10.79
N LYS A 116 11.08 -15.25 11.58
CA LYS A 116 10.18 -15.28 12.73
C LYS A 116 10.31 -13.97 13.49
N LEU A 117 9.24 -13.17 13.52
CA LEU A 117 9.08 -12.19 14.59
C LEU A 117 9.25 -12.95 15.91
N PRO A 118 10.15 -12.50 16.81
CA PRO A 118 10.30 -13.14 18.10
C PRO A 118 8.95 -13.11 18.81
N ASP A 119 8.62 -14.23 19.44
CA ASP A 119 7.42 -14.40 20.24
C ASP A 119 7.41 -13.31 21.33
N PRO A 120 6.34 -12.49 21.46
CA PRO A 120 6.25 -11.44 22.47
C PRO A 120 6.39 -11.97 23.91
N GLU A 121 6.28 -13.28 24.15
CA GLU A 121 6.51 -13.87 25.47
C GLU A 121 7.99 -14.10 25.83
N THR A 122 8.93 -14.01 24.88
CA THR A 122 10.36 -14.26 25.16
C THR A 122 11.15 -13.07 25.73
N THR A 123 10.56 -11.88 25.86
CA THR A 123 11.25 -10.67 26.39
C THR A 123 10.98 -10.41 27.88
N ARG A 124 10.49 -11.41 28.62
CA ARG A 124 10.41 -11.36 30.09
C ARG A 124 11.25 -12.48 30.71
N ARG A 125 12.57 -12.32 30.68
CA ARG A 125 13.49 -12.86 31.69
C ARG A 125 14.63 -11.89 31.90
#